data_AF-A0A556U123-F1
#
_entry.id   AF-A0A556U123-F1
#
_cell.length_a   1.000
_cell.length_b   1.000
_cell.length_c   1.000
_cell.angle_alpha   90.00
_cell.angle_beta   90.00
_cell.angle_gamma   90.00
#
_symmetry.space_group_name_H-M   'P 1'
#
loop_
_entity.id
_entity.type
_entity.pdbx_description
1 polymer ?
#
loop_
_entity_poly.entity_id
_entity_poly.type
_entity_poly.pdbx_seq_one_letter_code
_entity_poly.pdbx_strand_id
1 'polypeptide(L)'
;MLTDRVRSVISDPRVMITYDPYYVPATPPEMPNIPPEQLAAVVKDTVNVEVLQEDIAYLKIQHIIGEEIAQKIGPILLQHVWDKVLPTSAMILDLRYAVSGELSGIPYIVSYYTDAEPLIHIDSVYNRPLNSTTELWSMPSLLGKRYGTSKPLIILTSRNTVGIAEDVAYCLKTLKRATIVGENTAGGSVKIDQMKLGNTDFYVSVPVAKSTNPITGKSWEIEGVAPDVEVRAEDAVEAAITIITLRAEIPVIVKNVASLLVEYYAFENIAANVAENLEELLSTGDYNMISSKDELKEKLSADLLRLSGDKCLKITENNPMMSPVSLSPEMLVALVNDSFYTDVFDNNIGYMRFDMFGDFPQVAAVARIIVEHVWNKVVHTDAMIIDLRNNIGGSINPIAGLCSYFYDDGTSIVLDKLYDRSSGTTIVLETLPELTGKRYGFQKGLLILTSKATAGAAEEFVYIMKKLGRAMIVGEPTNGSCQPPKTFQLGDRDVFVSIPVTHSETTQGPAWEGAGITPHIIVSANEALNVAKDLLLKHFSNQK
;
A
#
# COMPACT_ATOMS: atom_id res chain seq x y z
N MET A 1 -17.77 -46.44 9.15
CA MET A 1 -16.65 -47.37 8.89
C MET A 1 -16.24 -47.43 7.42
N LEU A 2 -17.13 -47.77 6.46
CA LEU A 2 -16.72 -47.86 5.05
C LEU A 2 -16.46 -46.49 4.42
N THR A 3 -17.34 -45.51 4.66
CA THR A 3 -17.13 -44.10 4.28
C THR A 3 -15.81 -43.56 4.81
N ASP A 4 -15.53 -43.75 6.11
CA ASP A 4 -14.30 -43.24 6.74
C ASP A 4 -13.03 -43.87 6.13
N ARG A 5 -13.08 -45.18 5.85
CA ARG A 5 -11.97 -45.86 5.15
C ARG A 5 -11.76 -45.31 3.74
N VAL A 6 -12.83 -45.14 2.96
CA VAL A 6 -12.73 -44.60 1.60
C VAL A 6 -12.16 -43.17 1.64
N ARG A 7 -12.71 -42.30 2.50
CA ARG A 7 -12.22 -40.93 2.71
C ARG A 7 -10.75 -40.88 3.12
N SER A 8 -10.29 -41.80 3.98
CA SER A 8 -8.88 -41.85 4.39
C SER A 8 -7.91 -42.22 3.24
N VAL A 9 -8.39 -42.93 2.21
CA VAL A 9 -7.57 -43.33 1.07
C VAL A 9 -7.56 -42.23 0.00
N ILE A 10 -8.71 -41.64 -0.30
CA ILE A 10 -8.84 -40.67 -1.40
C ILE A 10 -8.64 -39.22 -0.94
N SER A 11 -8.69 -38.95 0.36
CA SER A 11 -8.58 -37.62 0.97
C SER A 11 -9.62 -36.59 0.47
N ASP A 12 -10.79 -37.06 0.00
CA ASP A 12 -11.93 -36.23 -0.41
C ASP A 12 -13.10 -36.46 0.56
N PRO A 13 -13.46 -35.46 1.39
CA PRO A 13 -14.52 -35.60 2.39
C PRO A 13 -15.91 -35.71 1.77
N ARG A 14 -16.08 -35.42 0.48
CA ARG A 14 -17.38 -35.36 -0.20
C ARG A 14 -17.86 -36.73 -0.65
N VAL A 15 -16.96 -37.71 -0.74
CA VAL A 15 -17.35 -39.10 -1.02
C VAL A 15 -18.03 -39.72 0.18
N MET A 16 -19.20 -40.30 -0.04
CA MET A 16 -20.01 -40.90 1.01
C MET A 16 -20.58 -42.23 0.54
N ILE A 17 -20.54 -43.25 1.40
CA ILE A 17 -21.26 -44.51 1.16
C ILE A 17 -22.42 -44.61 2.13
N THR A 18 -23.62 -44.81 1.60
CA THR A 18 -24.86 -44.96 2.36
C THR A 18 -25.47 -46.33 2.09
N TYR A 19 -26.19 -46.87 3.07
CA TYR A 19 -27.02 -48.06 2.91
C TYR A 19 -28.48 -47.62 3.01
N ASP A 20 -29.24 -47.81 1.94
CA ASP A 20 -30.64 -47.42 1.88
C ASP A 20 -31.43 -48.43 1.02
N PRO A 21 -32.04 -49.46 1.66
CA PRO A 21 -32.79 -50.51 0.97
C PRO A 21 -34.13 -50.02 0.41
N TYR A 22 -34.55 -48.81 0.77
CA TYR A 22 -35.78 -48.20 0.29
C TYR A 22 -35.51 -46.92 -0.50
N TYR A 23 -34.28 -46.75 -1.01
CA TYR A 23 -33.89 -45.56 -1.75
C TYR A 23 -34.78 -45.39 -2.97
N VAL A 24 -35.55 -44.31 -2.94
CA VAL A 24 -36.23 -43.77 -4.11
C VAL A 24 -35.32 -42.67 -4.62
N PRO A 25 -34.76 -42.78 -5.85
CA PRO A 25 -34.03 -41.67 -6.45
C PRO A 25 -34.89 -40.42 -6.36
N ALA A 26 -34.31 -39.34 -5.85
CA ALA A 26 -34.99 -38.06 -5.88
C ALA A 26 -35.23 -37.71 -7.35
N THR A 27 -36.45 -37.92 -7.84
CA THR A 27 -36.90 -37.29 -9.07
C THR A 27 -36.87 -35.79 -8.76
N PRO A 28 -36.18 -34.96 -9.56
CA PRO A 28 -36.32 -33.53 -9.44
C PRO A 28 -37.82 -33.24 -9.44
N PRO A 29 -38.38 -32.59 -8.41
CA PRO A 29 -39.80 -32.28 -8.43
C PRO A 29 -40.07 -31.53 -9.74
N GLU A 30 -40.98 -32.04 -10.57
CA GLU A 30 -41.55 -31.20 -11.61
C GLU A 30 -42.07 -29.97 -10.88
N MET A 31 -41.54 -28.80 -11.24
CA MET A 31 -42.08 -27.58 -10.66
C MET A 31 -43.58 -27.61 -10.94
N PRO A 32 -44.44 -27.52 -9.91
CA PRO A 32 -45.85 -27.36 -10.17
C PRO A 32 -46.00 -26.17 -11.11
N ASN A 33 -46.99 -26.22 -12.00
CA ASN A 33 -47.27 -25.12 -12.91
C ASN A 33 -47.85 -23.97 -12.05
N ILE A 34 -46.97 -23.28 -11.32
CA ILE A 34 -47.31 -22.22 -10.37
C ILE A 34 -47.74 -21.01 -11.23
N PRO A 35 -48.97 -20.50 -11.06
CA PRO A 35 -49.40 -19.31 -11.78
C PRO A 35 -48.41 -18.15 -11.56
N PRO A 36 -48.21 -17.27 -12.56
CA PRO A 36 -47.30 -16.11 -12.45
C PRO A 36 -47.49 -15.27 -11.17
N GLU A 37 -48.71 -15.19 -10.66
CA GLU A 37 -49.03 -14.45 -9.42
C GLU A 37 -48.49 -15.11 -8.14
N GLN A 38 -48.40 -16.45 -8.10
CA GLN A 38 -47.84 -17.19 -6.96
C GLN A 38 -46.31 -17.28 -7.01
N LEU A 39 -45.72 -17.26 -8.21
CA LEU A 39 -44.26 -17.14 -8.39
C LEU A 39 -43.70 -15.86 -7.76
N ALA A 40 -44.47 -14.76 -7.79
CA ALA A 40 -44.09 -13.51 -7.13
C ALA A 40 -43.98 -13.62 -5.59
N ALA A 41 -44.77 -14.48 -4.96
CA ALA A 41 -44.70 -14.72 -3.51
C ALA A 41 -43.46 -15.55 -3.16
N VAL A 42 -43.18 -16.60 -3.93
CA VAL A 42 -41.97 -17.42 -3.80
C VAL A 42 -40.69 -16.60 -3.95
N VAL A 43 -40.67 -15.65 -4.91
CA VAL A 43 -39.55 -14.73 -5.11
C VAL A 43 -39.35 -13.79 -3.92
N LYS A 44 -40.43 -13.25 -3.35
CA LYS A 44 -40.37 -12.40 -2.15
C LYS A 44 -39.87 -13.13 -0.91
N ASP A 45 -40.14 -14.44 -0.82
CA ASP A 45 -39.67 -15.28 0.28
C ASP A 45 -38.21 -15.77 0.08
N THR A 46 -37.72 -15.80 -1.16
CA THR A 46 -36.38 -16.31 -1.53
C THR A 46 -35.32 -15.20 -1.64
N VAL A 47 -35.72 -14.00 -2.05
CA VAL A 47 -34.84 -12.84 -2.25
C VAL A 47 -35.29 -11.71 -1.33
N ASN A 48 -34.44 -11.33 -0.39
CA ASN A 48 -34.69 -10.18 0.48
C ASN A 48 -33.88 -8.98 -0.03
N VAL A 49 -34.56 -7.84 -0.20
CA VAL A 49 -33.98 -6.60 -0.68
C VAL A 49 -34.32 -5.45 0.27
N GLU A 50 -33.28 -4.73 0.67
CA GLU A 50 -33.35 -3.55 1.51
C GLU A 50 -32.43 -2.46 0.93
N VAL A 51 -32.76 -1.19 1.16
CA VAL A 51 -31.83 -0.08 0.94
C VAL A 51 -31.45 0.45 2.32
N LEU A 52 -30.19 0.26 2.68
CA LEU A 52 -29.62 0.66 3.96
C LEU A 52 -29.37 2.18 3.98
N GLN A 53 -28.84 2.67 5.11
CA GLN A 53 -28.32 4.03 5.20
C GLN A 53 -27.24 4.27 4.13
N GLU A 54 -27.02 5.54 3.78
CA GLU A 54 -26.05 5.96 2.74
C GLU A 54 -26.35 5.44 1.32
N ASP A 55 -27.60 5.08 1.03
CA ASP A 55 -28.02 4.62 -0.31
C ASP A 55 -27.25 3.37 -0.77
N ILE A 56 -27.11 2.39 0.14
CA ILE A 56 -26.47 1.10 -0.11
C ILE A 56 -27.55 0.02 -0.28
N ALA A 57 -27.56 -0.67 -1.42
CA ALA A 57 -28.42 -1.83 -1.61
C ALA A 57 -27.91 -3.03 -0.79
N TYR A 58 -28.82 -3.70 -0.11
CA TYR A 58 -28.60 -4.99 0.51
C TYR A 58 -29.49 -6.03 -0.16
N LEU A 59 -28.88 -7.02 -0.78
CA LEU A 59 -29.56 -8.08 -1.53
C LEU A 59 -29.14 -9.44 -0.98
N LYS A 60 -30.04 -10.14 -0.31
CA LYS A 60 -29.81 -11.50 0.20
C LYS A 60 -30.38 -12.53 -0.75
N ILE A 61 -29.53 -13.46 -1.19
CA ILE A 61 -29.91 -14.59 -2.05
C ILE A 61 -29.63 -15.89 -1.29
N GLN A 62 -30.65 -16.74 -1.14
CA GLN A 62 -30.51 -18.05 -0.49
C GLN A 62 -30.40 -19.21 -1.49
N HIS A 63 -30.82 -18.98 -2.73
CA HIS A 63 -30.81 -19.96 -3.81
C HIS A 63 -30.47 -19.28 -5.14
N ILE A 64 -29.48 -19.81 -5.86
CA ILE A 64 -29.12 -19.32 -7.20
C ILE A 64 -30.07 -19.94 -8.23
N ILE A 65 -31.04 -19.17 -8.71
CA ILE A 65 -32.01 -19.60 -9.71
C ILE A 65 -31.35 -19.85 -11.08
N GLY A 66 -31.77 -20.91 -11.77
CA GLY A 66 -31.33 -21.19 -13.14
C GLY A 66 -31.95 -20.28 -14.20
N GLU A 67 -31.38 -20.33 -15.41
CA GLU A 67 -31.78 -19.50 -16.54
C GLU A 67 -33.28 -19.62 -16.89
N GLU A 68 -33.82 -20.84 -16.93
CA GLU A 68 -35.22 -21.07 -17.29
C GLU A 68 -36.19 -20.37 -16.31
N ILE A 69 -35.87 -20.45 -15.01
CA ILE A 69 -36.65 -19.78 -13.96
C ILE A 69 -36.47 -18.27 -14.11
N ALA A 70 -35.23 -17.79 -14.24
CA ALA A 70 -34.92 -16.37 -14.40
C ALA A 70 -35.68 -15.74 -15.58
N GLN A 71 -35.88 -16.45 -16.69
CA GLN A 71 -36.69 -15.96 -17.82
C GLN A 71 -38.19 -15.85 -17.48
N LYS A 72 -38.73 -16.78 -16.70
CA LYS A 72 -40.16 -16.80 -16.32
C LYS A 72 -40.51 -15.70 -15.30
N ILE A 73 -39.64 -15.47 -14.31
CA ILE A 73 -39.88 -14.52 -13.21
C ILE A 73 -39.10 -13.21 -13.33
N GLY A 74 -38.29 -13.06 -14.38
CA GLY A 74 -37.41 -11.91 -14.61
C GLY A 74 -38.12 -10.55 -14.52
N PRO A 75 -39.28 -10.33 -15.19
CA PRO A 75 -39.99 -9.06 -15.09
C PRO A 75 -40.41 -8.70 -13.65
N ILE A 76 -40.76 -9.72 -12.85
CA ILE A 76 -41.16 -9.57 -11.44
C ILE A 76 -39.94 -9.23 -10.58
N LEU A 77 -38.81 -9.91 -10.82
CA LEU A 77 -37.53 -9.61 -10.16
C LEU A 77 -37.08 -8.18 -10.47
N LEU A 78 -37.23 -7.72 -11.72
CA LEU A 78 -36.90 -6.34 -12.08
C LEU A 78 -37.76 -5.35 -11.29
N GLN A 79 -39.08 -5.50 -11.35
CA GLN A 79 -40.02 -4.57 -10.73
C GLN A 79 -39.88 -4.49 -9.20
N HIS A 80 -39.65 -5.62 -8.52
CA HIS A 80 -39.69 -5.69 -7.06
C HIS A 80 -38.34 -5.66 -6.37
N VAL A 81 -37.28 -6.05 -7.08
CA VAL A 81 -35.91 -6.14 -6.56
C VAL A 81 -35.00 -5.17 -7.30
N TRP A 82 -34.85 -5.36 -8.61
CA TRP A 82 -33.80 -4.67 -9.36
C TRP A 82 -34.01 -3.16 -9.46
N ASP A 83 -35.25 -2.70 -9.66
CA ASP A 83 -35.59 -1.28 -9.74
C ASP A 83 -35.28 -0.53 -8.42
N LYS A 84 -35.21 -1.23 -7.29
CA LYS A 84 -34.79 -0.67 -6.00
C LYS A 84 -33.27 -0.63 -5.84
N VAL A 85 -32.59 -1.68 -6.32
CA VAL A 85 -31.14 -1.84 -6.16
C VAL A 85 -30.36 -1.01 -7.18
N LEU A 86 -30.81 -0.99 -8.43
CA LEU A 86 -30.11 -0.33 -9.54
C LEU A 86 -29.74 1.15 -9.28
N PRO A 87 -30.60 2.01 -8.70
CA PRO A 87 -30.24 3.42 -8.48
C PRO A 87 -29.20 3.63 -7.37
N THR A 88 -29.05 2.69 -6.44
CA THR A 88 -28.18 2.84 -5.25
C THR A 88 -26.71 3.07 -5.59
N SER A 89 -25.97 3.70 -4.67
CA SER A 89 -24.55 4.04 -4.85
C SER A 89 -23.60 2.84 -4.78
N ALA A 90 -23.96 1.82 -4.00
CA ALA A 90 -23.18 0.60 -3.77
C ALA A 90 -24.09 -0.58 -3.41
N MET A 91 -23.57 -1.81 -3.49
CA MET A 91 -24.33 -3.00 -3.12
C MET A 91 -23.55 -4.00 -2.27
N ILE A 92 -24.26 -4.55 -1.29
CA ILE A 92 -23.91 -5.74 -0.53
C ILE A 92 -24.78 -6.90 -1.03
N LEU A 93 -24.15 -7.91 -1.63
CA LEU A 93 -24.78 -9.16 -2.03
C LEU A 93 -24.53 -10.22 -0.96
N ASP A 94 -25.54 -10.53 -0.15
CA ASP A 94 -25.42 -11.50 0.95
C ASP A 94 -25.68 -12.93 0.46
N LEU A 95 -24.61 -13.72 0.39
CA LEU A 95 -24.61 -15.15 0.07
C LEU A 95 -24.28 -16.01 1.29
N ARG A 96 -24.25 -15.46 2.51
CA ARG A 96 -23.82 -16.19 3.72
C ARG A 96 -24.60 -17.48 3.94
N TYR A 97 -25.85 -17.56 3.52
CA TYR A 97 -26.73 -18.73 3.71
C TYR A 97 -27.18 -19.37 2.39
N ALA A 98 -26.47 -19.08 1.30
CA ALA A 98 -26.77 -19.66 0.00
C ALA A 98 -26.22 -21.09 -0.07
N VAL A 99 -27.11 -22.07 0.10
CA VAL A 99 -26.77 -23.51 0.20
C VAL A 99 -27.13 -24.33 -1.03
N SER A 100 -27.77 -23.71 -2.03
CA SER A 100 -28.28 -24.40 -3.21
C SER A 100 -28.32 -23.47 -4.43
N GLY A 101 -28.35 -24.07 -5.62
CA GLY A 101 -28.43 -23.31 -6.85
C GLY A 101 -28.28 -24.16 -8.10
N GLU A 102 -28.50 -23.54 -9.25
CA GLU A 102 -28.37 -24.14 -10.58
C GLU A 102 -27.19 -23.53 -11.35
N LEU A 103 -26.42 -24.39 -12.04
CA LEU A 103 -25.23 -23.98 -12.78
C LEU A 103 -25.52 -22.89 -13.85
N SER A 104 -26.69 -22.95 -14.49
CA SER A 104 -27.11 -21.98 -15.51
C SER A 104 -27.37 -20.57 -14.94
N GLY A 105 -27.50 -20.42 -13.62
CA GLY A 105 -27.64 -19.12 -12.97
C GLY A 105 -26.35 -18.31 -12.88
N ILE A 106 -25.17 -18.96 -12.95
CA ILE A 106 -23.87 -18.30 -12.82
C ILE A 106 -23.66 -17.25 -13.93
N PRO A 107 -23.79 -17.59 -15.23
CA PRO A 107 -23.72 -16.61 -16.32
C PRO A 107 -24.62 -15.40 -16.10
N TYR A 108 -25.86 -15.62 -15.64
CA TYR A 108 -26.85 -14.58 -15.48
C TYR A 108 -26.42 -13.58 -14.40
N ILE A 109 -26.08 -14.05 -13.20
CA ILE A 109 -25.69 -13.20 -12.07
C ILE A 109 -24.39 -12.46 -12.38
N VAL A 110 -23.35 -13.14 -12.85
CA VAL A 110 -22.07 -12.51 -13.15
C VAL A 110 -22.24 -11.40 -14.18
N SER A 111 -23.07 -11.63 -15.20
CA SER A 111 -23.30 -10.66 -16.26
C SER A 111 -23.94 -9.36 -15.78
N TYR A 112 -24.77 -9.35 -14.73
CA TYR A 112 -25.31 -8.08 -14.21
C TYR A 112 -24.22 -7.15 -13.65
N TYR A 113 -23.06 -7.70 -13.29
CA TYR A 113 -21.94 -6.99 -12.67
C TYR A 113 -20.76 -6.76 -13.60
N THR A 114 -20.82 -7.23 -14.85
CA THR A 114 -19.78 -7.04 -15.85
C THR A 114 -20.31 -6.27 -17.05
N ASP A 115 -19.40 -5.73 -17.86
CA ASP A 115 -19.76 -5.12 -19.14
C ASP A 115 -20.32 -6.16 -20.11
N ALA A 116 -21.05 -5.67 -21.12
CA ALA A 116 -21.68 -6.52 -22.13
C ALA A 116 -20.67 -7.14 -23.10
N GLU A 117 -19.57 -6.43 -23.36
CA GLU A 117 -18.47 -6.85 -24.21
C GLU A 117 -17.14 -6.34 -23.64
N PRO A 118 -16.02 -7.07 -23.83
CA PRO A 118 -15.97 -8.40 -24.43
C PRO A 118 -16.61 -9.47 -23.54
N LEU A 119 -17.15 -10.54 -24.15
CA LEU A 119 -17.61 -11.70 -23.39
C LEU A 119 -16.49 -12.29 -22.54
N ILE A 120 -16.82 -12.62 -21.30
CA ILE A 120 -15.90 -13.14 -20.28
C ILE A 120 -16.13 -14.64 -20.18
N HIS A 121 -15.07 -15.43 -20.28
CA HIS A 121 -15.11 -16.84 -19.87
C HIS A 121 -15.15 -16.86 -18.34
N ILE A 122 -16.29 -17.23 -17.77
CA ILE A 122 -16.54 -17.19 -16.33
C ILE A 122 -15.95 -18.43 -15.66
N ASP A 123 -16.32 -19.61 -16.17
CA ASP A 123 -15.89 -20.90 -15.61
C ASP A 123 -15.97 -22.03 -16.65
N SER A 124 -15.24 -23.11 -16.43
CA SER A 124 -15.29 -24.35 -17.22
C SER A 124 -15.63 -25.54 -16.32
N VAL A 125 -16.77 -26.18 -16.57
CA VAL A 125 -17.23 -27.33 -15.80
C VAL A 125 -17.06 -28.61 -16.61
N TYR A 126 -16.12 -29.45 -16.18
CA TYR A 126 -15.92 -30.77 -16.77
C TYR A 126 -16.79 -31.81 -16.06
N ASN A 127 -17.69 -32.46 -16.81
CA ASN A 127 -18.53 -33.57 -16.35
C ASN A 127 -17.89 -34.91 -16.75
N ARG A 128 -17.49 -35.71 -15.75
CA ARG A 128 -16.75 -36.96 -15.97
C ARG A 128 -17.62 -38.07 -16.57
N PRO A 129 -18.85 -38.37 -16.07
CA PRO A 129 -19.71 -39.39 -16.68
C PRO A 129 -20.05 -39.14 -18.15
N LEU A 130 -20.28 -37.87 -18.52
CA LEU A 130 -20.60 -37.49 -19.90
C LEU A 130 -19.35 -37.25 -20.76
N ASN A 131 -18.17 -37.18 -20.13
CA ASN A 131 -16.91 -36.79 -20.73
C ASN A 131 -17.02 -35.51 -21.57
N SER A 132 -17.71 -34.51 -21.03
CA SER A 132 -17.97 -33.23 -21.69
C SER A 132 -17.55 -32.07 -20.80
N THR A 133 -17.16 -30.96 -21.41
CA THR A 133 -16.91 -29.69 -20.73
C THR A 133 -17.98 -28.69 -21.14
N THR A 134 -18.61 -28.06 -20.16
CA THR A 134 -19.50 -26.92 -20.36
C THR A 134 -18.75 -25.66 -19.99
N GLU A 135 -18.55 -24.76 -20.95
CA GLU A 135 -18.01 -23.43 -20.70
C GLU A 135 -19.14 -22.47 -20.34
N LEU A 136 -18.94 -21.69 -19.29
CA LEU A 136 -19.85 -20.65 -18.84
C LEU A 136 -19.30 -19.30 -19.28
N TRP A 137 -20.07 -18.58 -20.08
CA TRP A 137 -19.70 -17.29 -20.65
C TRP A 137 -20.63 -16.19 -20.14
N SER A 138 -20.13 -14.96 -20.00
CA SER A 138 -21.00 -13.82 -19.76
C SER A 138 -21.96 -13.63 -20.94
N MET A 139 -23.11 -13.02 -20.66
CA MET A 139 -24.18 -12.84 -21.62
C MET A 139 -24.06 -11.45 -22.24
N PRO A 140 -24.22 -11.28 -23.57
CA PRO A 140 -24.20 -9.96 -24.22
C PRO A 140 -25.44 -9.13 -23.90
N SER A 141 -26.59 -9.79 -23.74
CA SER A 141 -27.88 -9.18 -23.41
C SER A 141 -28.47 -9.78 -22.13
N LEU A 142 -29.14 -8.93 -21.36
CA LEU A 142 -29.86 -9.30 -20.14
C LEU A 142 -31.24 -8.67 -20.14
N LEU A 143 -32.14 -9.24 -19.35
CA LEU A 143 -33.41 -8.58 -19.06
C LEU A 143 -33.15 -7.43 -18.07
N GLY A 144 -33.50 -6.20 -18.43
CA GLY A 144 -33.22 -5.03 -17.60
C GLY A 144 -31.80 -4.50 -17.74
N LYS A 145 -31.44 -3.49 -16.93
CA LYS A 145 -30.13 -2.82 -16.99
C LYS A 145 -29.09 -3.56 -16.15
N ARG A 146 -27.84 -3.57 -16.59
CA ARG A 146 -26.71 -4.03 -15.76
C ARG A 146 -26.51 -3.08 -14.58
N TYR A 147 -26.06 -3.62 -13.44
CA TYR A 147 -25.61 -2.81 -12.31
C TYR A 147 -24.32 -2.05 -12.68
N GLY A 148 -23.52 -2.65 -13.56
CA GLY A 148 -22.28 -2.08 -14.09
C GLY A 148 -21.07 -2.41 -13.24
N THR A 149 -19.93 -1.84 -13.60
CA THR A 149 -18.60 -2.11 -13.03
C THR A 149 -18.07 -0.99 -12.13
N SER A 150 -18.68 0.20 -12.16
CA SER A 150 -18.20 1.38 -11.43
C SER A 150 -18.63 1.44 -9.96
N LYS A 151 -19.80 0.86 -9.62
CA LYS A 151 -20.33 0.88 -8.26
C LYS A 151 -19.70 -0.21 -7.39
N PRO A 152 -19.35 0.08 -6.12
CA PRO A 152 -18.82 -0.93 -5.21
C PRO A 152 -19.76 -2.13 -5.08
N LEU A 153 -19.19 -3.33 -5.15
CA LEU A 153 -19.88 -4.59 -4.91
C LEU A 153 -19.13 -5.38 -3.84
N ILE A 154 -19.80 -5.63 -2.73
CA ILE A 154 -19.30 -6.48 -1.65
C ILE A 154 -20.15 -7.75 -1.61
N ILE A 155 -19.53 -8.92 -1.52
CA ILE A 155 -20.24 -10.19 -1.36
C ILE A 155 -19.98 -10.72 0.04
N LEU A 156 -21.06 -11.00 0.78
CA LEU A 156 -20.94 -11.60 2.11
C LEU A 156 -20.95 -13.12 2.00
N THR A 157 -20.01 -13.76 2.68
CA THR A 157 -19.85 -15.22 2.69
C THR A 157 -19.74 -15.76 4.11
N SER A 158 -20.11 -17.03 4.29
CA SER A 158 -19.91 -17.74 5.54
C SER A 158 -19.60 -19.21 5.29
N ARG A 159 -19.34 -19.97 6.36
CA ARG A 159 -19.24 -21.44 6.30
C ARG A 159 -20.49 -22.14 5.77
N ASN A 160 -21.63 -21.43 5.70
CA ASN A 160 -22.89 -21.93 5.13
C ASN A 160 -23.09 -21.52 3.65
N THR A 161 -22.15 -20.82 3.03
CA THR A 161 -22.15 -20.60 1.58
C THR A 161 -21.62 -21.86 0.90
N VAL A 162 -22.45 -22.53 0.09
CA VAL A 162 -22.16 -23.85 -0.48
C VAL A 162 -22.53 -23.91 -1.97
N GLY A 163 -21.71 -24.58 -2.78
CA GLY A 163 -22.03 -24.97 -4.14
C GLY A 163 -21.98 -23.79 -5.12
N ILE A 164 -23.04 -23.62 -5.92
CA ILE A 164 -23.12 -22.61 -6.98
C ILE A 164 -22.88 -21.18 -6.47
N ALA A 165 -23.25 -20.86 -5.23
CA ALA A 165 -22.99 -19.56 -4.65
C ALA A 165 -21.49 -19.31 -4.38
N GLU A 166 -20.73 -20.37 -4.07
CA GLU A 166 -19.27 -20.30 -3.96
C GLU A 166 -18.66 -19.97 -5.32
N ASP A 167 -19.18 -20.56 -6.39
CA ASP A 167 -18.73 -20.30 -7.76
C ASP A 167 -18.96 -18.83 -8.18
N VAL A 168 -20.15 -18.29 -7.91
CA VAL A 168 -20.45 -16.86 -8.16
C VAL A 168 -19.49 -15.96 -7.40
N ALA A 169 -19.27 -16.23 -6.10
CA ALA A 169 -18.34 -15.45 -5.29
C ALA A 169 -16.90 -15.55 -5.82
N TYR A 170 -16.46 -16.76 -6.19
CA TYR A 170 -15.14 -17.02 -6.73
C TYR A 170 -14.91 -16.30 -8.07
N CYS A 171 -15.87 -16.37 -8.98
CA CYS A 171 -15.82 -15.72 -10.27
C CYS A 171 -15.75 -14.20 -10.14
N LEU A 172 -16.61 -13.58 -9.32
CA LEU A 172 -16.61 -12.13 -9.14
C LEU A 172 -15.37 -11.63 -8.35
N LYS A 173 -14.83 -12.44 -7.43
CA LYS A 173 -13.55 -12.18 -6.77
C LYS A 173 -12.39 -12.20 -7.76
N THR A 174 -12.28 -13.27 -8.57
CA THR A 174 -11.16 -13.45 -9.52
C THR A 174 -11.19 -12.42 -10.65
N LEU A 175 -12.37 -11.95 -11.04
CA LEU A 175 -12.55 -10.82 -11.96
C LEU A 175 -12.20 -9.45 -11.35
N LYS A 176 -11.81 -9.40 -10.06
CA LYS A 176 -11.64 -8.17 -9.28
C LYS A 176 -12.87 -7.24 -9.34
N ARG A 177 -14.06 -7.83 -9.48
CA ARG A 177 -15.32 -7.09 -9.54
C ARG A 177 -15.93 -6.92 -8.16
N ALA A 178 -15.80 -7.91 -7.28
CA ALA A 178 -16.35 -7.88 -5.94
C ALA A 178 -15.27 -8.14 -4.89
N THR A 179 -15.44 -7.51 -3.73
CA THR A 179 -14.68 -7.84 -2.51
C THR A 179 -15.50 -8.82 -1.68
N ILE A 180 -14.88 -9.93 -1.29
CA ILE A 180 -15.50 -10.96 -0.48
C ILE A 180 -15.23 -10.66 1.01
N VAL A 181 -16.30 -10.56 1.80
CA VAL A 181 -16.23 -10.23 3.23
C VAL A 181 -16.95 -11.31 4.03
N GLY A 182 -16.36 -11.75 5.14
CA GLY A 182 -16.95 -12.76 6.02
C GLY A 182 -16.02 -13.94 6.28
N GLU A 183 -16.58 -15.15 6.33
CA GLU A 183 -15.80 -16.36 6.59
C GLU A 183 -15.52 -17.13 5.29
N ASN A 184 -14.50 -17.99 5.32
CA ASN A 184 -14.27 -18.95 4.23
C ASN A 184 -15.52 -19.80 3.98
N THR A 185 -15.84 -20.01 2.70
CA THR A 185 -17.00 -20.83 2.31
C THR A 185 -16.76 -22.32 2.57
N ALA A 186 -17.77 -23.16 2.33
CA ALA A 186 -17.76 -24.56 2.76
C ALA A 186 -16.82 -25.49 1.97
N GLY A 187 -16.45 -25.14 0.74
CA GLY A 187 -15.66 -26.00 -0.14
C GLY A 187 -16.49 -27.15 -0.73
N GLY A 188 -17.67 -26.85 -1.27
CA GLY A 188 -18.60 -27.84 -1.82
C GLY A 188 -18.16 -28.51 -3.13
N SER A 189 -19.15 -28.87 -3.93
CA SER A 189 -18.98 -29.44 -5.28
C SER A 189 -19.94 -28.77 -6.25
N VAL A 190 -19.53 -28.68 -7.51
CA VAL A 190 -20.44 -28.28 -8.60
C VAL A 190 -21.54 -29.32 -8.81
N LYS A 191 -21.17 -30.61 -8.77
CA LYS A 191 -22.12 -31.71 -8.94
C LYS A 191 -21.66 -32.98 -8.22
N ILE A 192 -22.56 -33.53 -7.41
CA ILE A 192 -22.44 -34.86 -6.78
C ILE A 192 -23.54 -35.74 -7.33
N ASP A 193 -23.17 -36.92 -7.85
CA ASP A 193 -24.15 -37.94 -8.22
C ASP A 193 -24.11 -39.07 -7.18
N GLN A 194 -25.28 -39.61 -6.85
CA GLN A 194 -25.41 -40.79 -6.01
C GLN A 194 -25.67 -42.02 -6.88
N MET A 195 -24.76 -43.00 -6.83
CA MET A 195 -24.78 -44.18 -7.70
C MET A 195 -24.98 -45.45 -6.87
N LYS A 196 -25.87 -46.34 -7.34
CA LYS A 196 -26.11 -47.64 -6.69
C LYS A 196 -24.93 -48.60 -6.93
N LEU A 197 -24.49 -49.30 -5.89
CA LEU A 197 -23.39 -50.26 -5.97
C LEU A 197 -23.90 -51.65 -6.41
N GLY A 198 -24.00 -51.84 -7.73
CA GLY A 198 -24.45 -53.09 -8.33
C GLY A 198 -25.88 -53.46 -7.90
N ASN A 199 -26.09 -54.74 -7.56
CA ASN A 199 -27.38 -55.26 -7.07
C ASN A 199 -27.52 -55.17 -5.54
N THR A 200 -26.74 -54.32 -4.87
CA THR A 200 -26.81 -54.14 -3.41
C THR A 200 -27.64 -52.92 -3.04
N ASP A 201 -28.02 -52.79 -1.78
CA ASP A 201 -28.71 -51.61 -1.25
C ASP A 201 -27.74 -50.52 -0.76
N PHE A 202 -26.48 -50.57 -1.20
CA PHE A 202 -25.50 -49.53 -0.95
C PHE A 202 -25.42 -48.54 -2.11
N TYR A 203 -25.17 -47.28 -1.76
CA TYR A 203 -25.02 -46.17 -2.69
C TYR A 203 -23.71 -45.44 -2.39
N VAL A 204 -23.07 -44.94 -3.44
CA VAL A 204 -21.92 -44.05 -3.32
C VAL A 204 -22.27 -42.69 -3.89
N SER A 205 -22.14 -41.64 -3.07
CA SER A 205 -22.18 -40.25 -3.50
C SER A 205 -20.76 -39.81 -3.83
N VAL A 206 -20.54 -39.38 -5.07
CA VAL A 206 -19.22 -38.93 -5.54
C VAL A 206 -19.35 -37.63 -6.34
N PRO A 207 -18.39 -36.69 -6.19
CA PRO A 207 -18.27 -35.59 -7.14
C PRO A 207 -18.04 -36.14 -8.55
N VAL A 208 -18.87 -35.71 -9.50
CA VAL A 208 -18.81 -36.16 -10.91
C VAL A 208 -18.47 -35.04 -11.87
N ALA A 209 -18.53 -33.79 -11.41
CA ALA A 209 -18.12 -32.63 -12.17
C ALA A 209 -17.08 -31.82 -11.41
N LYS A 210 -16.28 -31.05 -12.14
CA LYS A 210 -15.26 -30.17 -11.60
C LYS A 210 -15.32 -28.81 -12.29
N SER A 211 -15.42 -27.74 -11.51
CA SER A 211 -15.23 -26.35 -11.96
C SER A 211 -13.74 -26.01 -12.09
N THR A 212 -13.39 -25.15 -13.04
CA THR A 212 -12.03 -24.64 -13.25
C THR A 212 -12.11 -23.22 -13.79
N ASN A 213 -11.78 -22.26 -12.93
CA ASN A 213 -11.80 -20.86 -13.31
C ASN A 213 -10.67 -20.58 -14.32
N PRO A 214 -10.99 -19.95 -15.47
CA PRO A 214 -10.05 -19.78 -16.57
C PRO A 214 -8.92 -18.77 -16.28
N ILE A 215 -9.09 -17.88 -15.31
CA ILE A 215 -8.08 -16.88 -14.92
C ILE A 215 -7.02 -17.51 -14.03
N THR A 216 -7.44 -18.31 -13.04
CA THR A 216 -6.55 -18.89 -12.04
C THR A 216 -6.08 -20.30 -12.36
N GLY A 217 -6.79 -21.01 -13.24
CA GLY A 217 -6.60 -22.44 -13.50
C GLY A 217 -6.95 -23.33 -12.29
N LYS A 218 -7.62 -22.79 -11.27
CA LYS A 218 -7.96 -23.45 -10.01
C LYS A 218 -9.47 -23.61 -9.86
N SER A 219 -9.84 -24.47 -8.91
CA SER A 219 -11.23 -24.65 -8.47
C SER A 219 -11.37 -24.10 -7.06
N TRP A 220 -12.55 -23.56 -6.75
CA TRP A 220 -12.96 -23.22 -5.39
C TRP A 220 -13.38 -24.46 -4.59
N GLU A 221 -13.67 -25.58 -5.25
CA GLU A 221 -14.14 -26.81 -4.61
C GLU A 221 -13.14 -27.34 -3.57
N ILE A 222 -13.65 -28.04 -2.55
CA ILE A 222 -12.89 -28.60 -1.41
C ILE A 222 -12.40 -27.52 -0.42
N GLU A 223 -11.72 -26.50 -0.91
CA GLU A 223 -11.12 -25.46 -0.04
C GLU A 223 -12.08 -24.31 0.26
N GLY A 224 -13.04 -24.07 -0.62
CA GLY A 224 -13.92 -22.90 -0.57
C GLY A 224 -13.24 -21.63 -1.12
N VAL A 225 -13.97 -20.53 -1.02
CA VAL A 225 -13.54 -19.19 -1.38
C VAL A 225 -13.09 -18.47 -0.11
N ALA A 226 -11.79 -18.22 -0.01
CA ALA A 226 -11.26 -17.37 1.05
C ALA A 226 -11.79 -15.93 0.90
N PRO A 227 -12.19 -15.26 1.98
CA PRO A 227 -12.58 -13.86 1.93
C PRO A 227 -11.37 -12.96 1.60
N ASP A 228 -11.63 -11.77 1.06
CA ASP A 228 -10.62 -10.70 0.98
C ASP A 228 -10.47 -10.00 2.34
N VAL A 229 -11.58 -9.89 3.08
CA VAL A 229 -11.61 -9.37 4.45
C VAL A 229 -12.28 -10.39 5.36
N GLU A 230 -11.47 -11.06 6.17
CA GLU A 230 -11.94 -12.09 7.10
C GLU A 230 -12.56 -11.47 8.35
N VAL A 231 -13.84 -11.74 8.58
CA VAL A 231 -14.60 -11.34 9.78
C VAL A 231 -15.62 -12.43 10.11
N ARG A 232 -16.18 -12.42 11.32
CA ARG A 232 -17.28 -13.34 11.65
C ARG A 232 -18.48 -13.04 10.74
N ALA A 233 -19.22 -14.07 10.36
CA ALA A 233 -20.35 -13.93 9.45
C ALA A 233 -21.40 -12.91 9.93
N GLU A 234 -21.57 -12.76 11.25
CA GLU A 234 -22.48 -11.78 11.87
C GLU A 234 -22.01 -10.32 11.73
N ASP A 235 -20.69 -10.08 11.71
CA ASP A 235 -20.06 -8.75 11.59
C ASP A 235 -19.88 -8.31 10.12
N ALA A 236 -20.11 -9.22 9.17
CA ALA A 236 -19.80 -9.02 7.75
C ALA A 236 -20.55 -7.83 7.11
N VAL A 237 -21.77 -7.52 7.57
CA VAL A 237 -22.53 -6.36 7.06
C VAL A 237 -21.88 -5.06 7.50
N GLU A 238 -21.49 -4.94 8.77
CA GLU A 238 -20.84 -3.74 9.31
C GLU A 238 -19.48 -3.49 8.66
N ALA A 239 -18.70 -4.56 8.47
CA ALA A 239 -17.43 -4.51 7.75
C ALA A 239 -17.63 -4.05 6.30
N ALA A 240 -18.63 -4.57 5.60
CA ALA A 240 -18.95 -4.17 4.23
C ALA A 240 -19.36 -2.69 4.12
N ILE A 241 -20.19 -2.20 5.04
CA ILE A 241 -20.57 -0.78 5.11
C ILE A 241 -19.31 0.08 5.32
N THR A 242 -18.45 -0.29 6.27
CA THR A 242 -17.18 0.43 6.54
C THR A 242 -16.30 0.54 5.28
N ILE A 243 -16.18 -0.55 4.51
CA ILE A 243 -15.43 -0.55 3.24
C ILE A 243 -16.08 0.38 2.21
N ILE A 244 -17.40 0.33 2.06
CA ILE A 244 -18.13 1.17 1.10
C ILE A 244 -18.00 2.65 1.45
N THR A 245 -18.20 3.02 2.71
CA THR A 245 -18.07 4.39 3.20
C THR A 245 -16.64 4.91 2.97
N LEU A 246 -15.60 4.11 3.27
CA LEU A 246 -14.22 4.47 2.95
C LEU A 246 -14.03 4.71 1.43
N ARG A 247 -14.52 3.82 0.57
CA ARG A 247 -14.38 3.96 -0.89
C ARG A 247 -15.06 5.20 -1.43
N ALA A 248 -16.19 5.61 -0.85
CA ALA A 248 -16.87 6.85 -1.22
C ALA A 248 -16.01 8.11 -0.95
N GLU A 249 -15.08 8.04 0.00
CA GLU A 249 -14.22 9.15 0.41
C GLU A 249 -12.92 9.24 -0.40
N ILE A 250 -12.43 8.11 -0.92
CA ILE A 250 -11.16 8.02 -1.66
C ILE A 250 -11.05 9.08 -2.76
N PRO A 251 -12.06 9.32 -3.62
CA PRO A 251 -11.98 10.34 -4.65
C PRO A 251 -11.63 11.73 -4.12
N VAL A 252 -12.20 12.12 -2.98
CA VAL A 252 -11.94 13.42 -2.36
C VAL A 252 -10.54 13.45 -1.75
N ILE A 253 -10.12 12.36 -1.09
CA ILE A 253 -8.77 12.24 -0.51
C ILE A 253 -7.70 12.38 -1.60
N VAL A 254 -7.82 11.63 -2.69
CA VAL A 254 -6.85 11.65 -3.80
C VAL A 254 -6.79 13.03 -4.47
N LYS A 255 -7.94 13.67 -4.70
CA LYS A 255 -7.99 15.03 -5.27
C LYS A 255 -7.40 16.09 -4.34
N ASN A 256 -7.61 15.97 -3.04
CA ASN A 256 -7.01 16.87 -2.05
C ASN A 256 -5.49 16.71 -2.01
N VAL A 257 -4.98 15.48 -2.08
CA VAL A 257 -3.54 15.22 -2.21
C VAL A 257 -3.02 15.88 -3.49
N ALA A 258 -3.62 15.63 -4.64
CA ALA A 258 -3.21 16.23 -5.92
C ALA A 258 -3.17 17.77 -5.85
N SER A 259 -4.18 18.39 -5.23
CA SER A 259 -4.25 19.84 -5.05
C SER A 259 -3.12 20.37 -4.14
N LEU A 260 -2.89 19.71 -3.00
CA LEU A 260 -1.81 20.07 -2.08
C LEU A 260 -0.43 19.92 -2.72
N LEU A 261 -0.23 18.94 -3.59
CA LEU A 261 1.03 18.79 -4.33
C LEU A 261 1.25 19.98 -5.25
N VAL A 262 0.26 20.37 -6.07
CA VAL A 262 0.38 21.51 -6.99
C VAL A 262 0.66 22.82 -6.24
N GLU A 263 0.07 22.99 -5.06
CA GLU A 263 0.24 24.18 -4.25
C GLU A 263 1.60 24.19 -3.52
N TYR A 264 1.96 23.11 -2.83
CA TYR A 264 3.06 23.10 -1.85
C TYR A 264 4.29 22.30 -2.22
N TYR A 265 4.23 21.37 -3.18
CA TYR A 265 5.39 20.53 -3.49
C TYR A 265 6.49 21.33 -4.18
N ALA A 266 7.72 21.17 -3.66
CA ALA A 266 8.90 21.93 -4.07
C ALA A 266 9.19 21.86 -5.58
N PHE A 267 8.92 20.72 -6.22
CA PHE A 267 9.21 20.47 -7.63
C PHE A 267 7.95 20.62 -8.50
N GLU A 268 7.64 21.84 -8.92
CA GLU A 268 6.37 22.22 -9.59
C GLU A 268 5.98 21.34 -10.79
N ASN A 269 6.92 21.06 -11.69
CA ASN A 269 6.65 20.22 -12.88
C ASN A 269 6.32 18.78 -12.50
N ILE A 270 6.98 18.25 -11.46
CA ILE A 270 6.69 16.91 -10.94
C ILE A 270 5.32 16.93 -10.25
N ALA A 271 5.02 17.99 -9.49
CA ALA A 271 3.72 18.16 -8.83
C ALA A 271 2.55 18.08 -9.81
N ALA A 272 2.63 18.85 -10.91
CA ALA A 272 1.59 18.87 -11.94
C ALA A 272 1.40 17.49 -12.60
N ASN A 273 2.51 16.82 -12.94
CA ASN A 273 2.48 15.48 -13.53
C ASN A 273 1.87 14.44 -12.57
N VAL A 274 2.29 14.44 -11.29
CA VAL A 274 1.74 13.53 -10.27
C VAL A 274 0.25 13.78 -10.08
N ALA A 275 -0.19 15.03 -10.00
CA ALA A 275 -1.60 15.40 -9.83
C ALA A 275 -2.47 14.86 -10.99
N GLU A 276 -2.05 15.07 -12.24
CA GLU A 276 -2.75 14.56 -13.43
C GLU A 276 -2.85 13.03 -13.42
N ASN A 277 -1.74 12.34 -13.14
CA ASN A 277 -1.72 10.88 -13.11
C ASN A 277 -2.54 10.31 -11.95
N LEU A 278 -2.61 10.99 -10.80
CA LEU A 278 -3.48 10.56 -9.69
C LEU A 278 -4.96 10.65 -10.06
N GLU A 279 -5.36 11.68 -10.81
CA GLU A 279 -6.72 11.78 -11.35
C GLU A 279 -7.02 10.69 -12.38
N GLU A 280 -6.05 10.35 -13.24
CA GLU A 280 -6.17 9.24 -14.20
C GLU A 280 -6.38 7.91 -13.46
N LEU A 281 -5.53 7.56 -12.49
CA LEU A 281 -5.64 6.35 -11.67
C LEU A 281 -6.98 6.26 -10.93
N LEU A 282 -7.51 7.41 -10.48
CA LEU A 282 -8.83 7.46 -9.88
C LEU A 282 -9.93 7.17 -10.90
N SER A 283 -9.83 7.72 -12.11
CA SER A 283 -10.81 7.55 -13.18
C SER A 283 -10.84 6.14 -13.79
N THR A 284 -9.70 5.45 -13.80
CA THR A 284 -9.55 4.04 -14.24
C THR A 284 -10.01 3.06 -13.17
N GLY A 285 -10.31 3.53 -11.95
CA GLY A 285 -10.82 2.71 -10.86
C GLY A 285 -9.73 1.94 -10.11
N ASP A 286 -8.46 2.35 -10.18
CA ASP A 286 -7.34 1.65 -9.53
C ASP A 286 -7.51 1.56 -7.99
N TYR A 287 -8.31 2.46 -7.40
CA TYR A 287 -8.60 2.46 -5.96
C TYR A 287 -9.92 1.75 -5.58
N ASN A 288 -10.66 1.19 -6.54
CA ASN A 288 -12.02 0.66 -6.31
C ASN A 288 -12.06 -0.60 -5.42
N MET A 289 -10.93 -1.26 -5.22
CA MET A 289 -10.81 -2.49 -4.43
C MET A 289 -10.19 -2.29 -3.03
N ILE A 290 -9.83 -1.05 -2.68
CA ILE A 290 -9.29 -0.72 -1.35
C ILE A 290 -10.31 -1.07 -0.26
N SER A 291 -9.87 -1.81 0.75
CA SER A 291 -10.73 -2.33 1.81
C SER A 291 -10.36 -1.81 3.20
N SER A 292 -9.24 -1.10 3.35
CA SER A 292 -8.84 -0.49 4.62
C SER A 292 -8.07 0.83 4.42
N LYS A 293 -7.97 1.63 5.50
CA LYS A 293 -7.16 2.86 5.50
C LYS A 293 -5.68 2.56 5.32
N ASP A 294 -5.19 1.44 5.86
CA ASP A 294 -3.79 1.03 5.71
C ASP A 294 -3.48 0.67 4.26
N GLU A 295 -4.37 -0.07 3.59
CA GLU A 295 -4.23 -0.39 2.17
C GLU A 295 -4.26 0.88 1.31
N LEU A 296 -5.12 1.86 1.64
CA LEU A 296 -5.13 3.16 0.97
C LEU A 296 -3.80 3.90 1.16
N LYS A 297 -3.28 3.95 2.38
CA LYS A 297 -2.01 4.59 2.72
C LYS A 297 -0.85 3.96 1.97
N GLU A 298 -0.77 2.63 1.94
CA GLU A 298 0.27 1.90 1.22
C GLU A 298 0.17 2.14 -0.29
N LYS A 299 -1.01 1.96 -0.88
CA LYS A 299 -1.22 2.16 -2.31
C LYS A 299 -0.92 3.59 -2.75
N LEU A 300 -1.52 4.57 -2.08
CA LEU A 300 -1.33 5.97 -2.46
C LEU A 300 0.11 6.43 -2.23
N SER A 301 0.79 5.97 -1.18
CA SER A 301 2.23 6.25 -1.00
C SER A 301 3.09 5.59 -2.08
N ALA A 302 2.76 4.36 -2.50
CA ALA A 302 3.47 3.68 -3.59
C ALA A 302 3.27 4.41 -4.93
N ASP A 303 2.05 4.89 -5.20
CA ASP A 303 1.76 5.68 -6.40
C ASP A 303 2.46 7.04 -6.37
N LEU A 304 2.45 7.75 -5.24
CA LEU A 304 3.21 8.99 -5.06
C LEU A 304 4.71 8.78 -5.32
N LEU A 305 5.32 7.74 -4.74
CA LEU A 305 6.72 7.40 -4.98
C LEU A 305 6.98 7.06 -6.45
N ARG A 306 6.14 6.23 -7.07
CA ARG A 306 6.30 5.81 -8.47
C ARG A 306 6.21 6.98 -9.44
N LEU A 307 5.29 7.91 -9.20
CA LEU A 307 5.03 9.05 -10.08
C LEU A 307 6.03 10.20 -9.88
N SER A 308 6.50 10.41 -8.64
CA SER A 308 7.41 11.52 -8.31
C SER A 308 8.88 11.12 -8.30
N GLY A 309 9.20 9.85 -7.99
CA GLY A 309 10.55 9.40 -7.64
C GLY A 309 11.01 9.84 -6.24
N ASP A 310 10.19 10.60 -5.49
CA ASP A 310 10.54 11.17 -4.20
C ASP A 310 10.04 10.29 -3.05
N LYS A 311 10.99 9.75 -2.27
CA LYS A 311 10.74 8.87 -1.12
C LYS A 311 10.13 9.60 0.09
N CYS A 312 10.23 10.92 0.11
CA CYS A 312 9.67 11.73 1.17
C CYS A 312 8.21 12.08 0.95
N LEU A 313 7.72 11.96 -0.28
CA LEU A 313 6.33 12.22 -0.62
C LEU A 313 5.48 10.98 -0.33
N LYS A 314 4.73 11.01 0.78
CA LYS A 314 3.97 9.84 1.25
C LYS A 314 2.77 10.20 2.12
N ILE A 315 1.83 9.27 2.19
CA ILE A 315 0.75 9.30 3.17
C ILE A 315 1.29 8.86 4.52
N THR A 316 0.96 9.63 5.56
CA THR A 316 1.41 9.42 6.93
C THR A 316 0.24 9.59 7.90
N GLU A 317 0.44 9.12 9.13
CA GLU A 317 -0.41 9.46 10.26
C GLU A 317 0.11 10.70 10.96
N ASN A 318 -0.74 11.30 11.80
CA ASN A 318 -0.33 12.39 12.68
C ASN A 318 0.73 11.87 13.64
N ASN A 319 1.98 12.27 13.44
CA ASN A 319 3.01 12.09 14.45
C ASN A 319 3.21 13.48 15.08
N PRO A 320 2.47 13.82 16.15
CA PRO A 320 2.64 15.12 16.79
C PRO A 320 4.11 15.27 17.16
N MET A 321 4.72 16.38 16.75
CA MET A 321 6.11 16.67 17.13
C MET A 321 6.19 16.56 18.65
N MET A 322 7.03 15.64 19.14
CA MET A 322 7.29 15.54 20.56
C MET A 322 7.72 16.91 21.06
N SER A 323 7.04 17.41 22.10
CA SER A 323 7.43 18.68 22.71
C SER A 323 8.91 18.60 23.11
N PRO A 324 9.71 19.64 22.85
CA PRO A 324 11.13 19.63 23.19
C PRO A 324 11.29 19.31 24.68
N VAL A 325 11.92 18.17 24.98
CA VAL A 325 12.25 17.83 26.36
C VAL A 325 13.33 18.81 26.81
N SER A 326 13.05 19.58 27.86
CA SER A 326 14.06 20.45 28.46
C SER A 326 15.10 19.58 29.18
N LEU A 327 16.26 19.40 28.57
CA LEU A 327 17.37 18.64 29.13
C LEU A 327 18.17 19.50 30.12
N SER A 328 18.65 18.90 31.22
CA SER A 328 19.59 19.57 32.11
C SER A 328 20.97 19.70 31.45
N PRO A 329 21.84 20.64 31.91
CA PRO A 329 23.20 20.75 31.40
C PRO A 329 24.01 19.45 31.46
N GLU A 330 23.86 18.65 32.52
CA GLU A 330 24.56 17.38 32.70
C GLU A 330 24.08 16.32 31.69
N MET A 331 22.77 16.28 31.42
CA MET A 331 22.20 15.41 30.40
C MET A 331 22.66 15.81 28.99
N LEU A 332 22.78 17.12 28.73
CA LEU A 332 23.33 17.61 27.46
C LEU A 332 24.79 17.21 27.27
N VAL A 333 25.61 17.29 28.31
CA VAL A 333 27.01 16.82 28.27
C VAL A 333 27.07 15.32 27.98
N ALA A 334 26.27 14.51 28.68
CA ALA A 334 26.21 13.07 28.43
C ALA A 334 25.78 12.76 26.99
N LEU A 335 24.71 13.40 26.51
CA LEU A 335 24.23 13.24 25.14
C LEU A 335 25.30 13.60 24.11
N VAL A 336 26.01 14.72 24.30
CA VAL A 336 27.09 15.14 23.39
C VAL A 336 28.23 14.12 23.40
N ASN A 337 28.64 13.62 24.57
CA ASN A 337 29.71 12.63 24.65
C ASN A 337 29.32 11.29 23.99
N ASP A 338 28.04 10.89 24.07
CA ASP A 338 27.56 9.66 23.45
C ASP A 338 27.31 9.82 21.94
N SER A 339 27.00 11.04 21.49
CA SER A 339 26.66 11.33 20.08
C SER A 339 27.88 11.60 19.19
N PHE A 340 29.00 12.04 19.78
CA PHE A 340 30.21 12.37 19.05
C PHE A 340 31.36 11.45 19.44
N TYR A 341 31.97 10.83 18.44
CA TYR A 341 33.25 10.15 18.61
C TYR A 341 34.36 10.97 17.97
N THR A 342 35.44 11.21 18.71
CA THR A 342 36.64 11.90 18.21
C THR A 342 37.90 11.09 18.44
N ASP A 343 38.84 11.20 17.51
CA ASP A 343 40.16 10.57 17.58
C ASP A 343 41.19 11.45 16.86
N VAL A 344 42.48 11.24 17.13
CA VAL A 344 43.59 11.85 16.39
C VAL A 344 44.52 10.73 15.95
N PHE A 345 44.52 10.45 14.65
CA PHE A 345 45.37 9.43 14.06
C PHE A 345 46.81 9.91 13.90
N ASP A 346 47.68 8.97 13.51
CA ASP A 346 49.05 9.26 13.09
C ASP A 346 49.09 10.42 12.06
N ASN A 347 50.21 11.15 12.05
CA ASN A 347 50.38 12.36 11.24
C ASN A 347 49.40 13.49 11.58
N ASN A 348 48.88 13.52 12.80
CA ASN A 348 48.02 14.59 13.33
C ASN A 348 46.77 14.80 12.46
N ILE A 349 46.12 13.70 12.06
CA ILE A 349 44.85 13.69 11.32
C ILE A 349 43.71 13.56 12.32
N GLY A 350 42.86 14.57 12.41
CA GLY A 350 41.66 14.54 13.24
C GLY A 350 40.57 13.66 12.63
N TYR A 351 39.83 12.97 13.49
CA TYR A 351 38.67 12.19 13.11
C TYR A 351 37.49 12.59 13.98
N MET A 352 36.34 12.84 13.36
CA MET A 352 35.10 13.18 14.04
C MET A 352 33.93 12.44 13.40
N ARG A 353 33.20 11.65 14.19
CA ARG A 353 31.98 10.95 13.79
C ARG A 353 30.80 11.44 14.62
N PHE A 354 29.67 11.66 13.96
CA PHE A 354 28.39 11.88 14.60
C PHE A 354 27.28 11.40 13.66
N ASP A 355 26.21 10.86 14.24
CA ASP A 355 25.24 10.06 13.49
C ASP A 355 23.87 10.77 13.33
N MET A 356 23.73 12.02 13.80
CA MET A 356 22.52 12.83 13.66
C MET A 356 22.80 14.33 13.79
N PHE A 357 21.99 15.17 13.12
CA PHE A 357 21.88 16.61 13.35
C PHE A 357 20.74 16.91 14.33
N GLY A 358 21.07 17.37 15.53
CA GLY A 358 20.07 17.66 16.58
C GLY A 358 19.39 19.03 16.44
N ASP A 359 18.15 19.12 16.93
CA ASP A 359 17.43 20.39 17.11
C ASP A 359 17.36 20.73 18.61
N PHE A 360 17.92 21.86 19.01
CA PHE A 360 18.02 22.23 20.42
C PHE A 360 17.56 23.67 20.65
N PRO A 361 16.60 23.93 21.56
CA PRO A 361 16.19 25.29 21.91
C PRO A 361 17.33 26.16 22.48
N GLN A 362 18.33 25.53 23.11
CA GLN A 362 19.42 26.20 23.83
C GLN A 362 20.74 26.15 23.04
N VAL A 363 20.70 26.59 21.78
CA VAL A 363 21.81 26.47 20.80
C VAL A 363 23.15 26.91 21.38
N ALA A 364 23.23 28.06 22.07
CA ALA A 364 24.49 28.57 22.62
C ALA A 364 25.09 27.68 23.71
N ALA A 365 24.26 27.10 24.60
CA ALA A 365 24.73 26.22 25.66
C ALA A 365 25.26 24.90 25.09
N VAL A 366 24.52 24.33 24.13
CA VAL A 366 24.93 23.10 23.43
C VAL A 366 26.20 23.33 22.63
N ALA A 367 26.31 24.46 21.91
CA ALA A 367 27.50 24.82 21.15
C ALA A 367 28.75 24.89 22.05
N ARG A 368 28.65 25.50 23.25
CA ARG A 368 29.76 25.52 24.21
C ARG A 368 30.17 24.12 24.66
N ILE A 369 29.20 23.26 24.97
CA ILE A 369 29.47 21.87 25.37
C ILE A 369 30.16 21.10 24.25
N ILE A 370 29.68 21.21 23.01
CA ILE A 370 30.31 20.59 21.82
C ILE A 370 31.73 21.11 21.66
N VAL A 371 31.97 22.42 21.83
CA VAL A 371 33.31 22.97 21.72
C VAL A 371 34.25 22.39 22.77
N GLU A 372 33.83 22.39 24.03
CA GLU A 372 34.62 21.90 25.17
C GLU A 372 34.94 20.40 25.08
N HIS A 373 33.97 19.58 24.68
CA HIS A 373 34.06 18.12 24.76
C HIS A 373 34.41 17.42 23.45
N VAL A 374 34.20 18.08 22.31
CA VAL A 374 34.38 17.48 20.98
C VAL A 374 35.38 18.30 20.16
N TRP A 375 35.06 19.56 19.89
CA TRP A 375 35.78 20.34 18.90
C TRP A 375 37.23 20.65 19.29
N ASN A 376 37.47 21.01 20.55
CA ASN A 376 38.81 21.33 21.05
C ASN A 376 39.80 20.16 20.94
N LYS A 377 39.31 18.92 20.84
CA LYS A 377 40.15 17.72 20.67
C LYS A 377 40.73 17.61 19.26
N VAL A 378 40.07 18.19 18.25
CA VAL A 378 40.41 17.99 16.83
C VAL A 378 40.73 19.29 16.09
N VAL A 379 40.36 20.47 16.59
CA VAL A 379 40.55 21.76 15.86
C VAL A 379 42.02 22.08 15.52
N HIS A 380 42.96 21.53 16.29
CA HIS A 380 44.40 21.76 16.12
C HIS A 380 45.10 20.76 15.18
N THR A 381 44.38 19.80 14.61
CA THR A 381 44.95 18.81 13.67
C THR A 381 45.28 19.44 12.32
N ASP A 382 46.13 18.79 11.51
CA ASP A 382 46.60 19.33 10.23
C ASP A 382 45.62 19.04 9.08
N ALA A 383 44.89 17.92 9.19
CA ALA A 383 43.75 17.58 8.35
C ALA A 383 42.66 16.90 9.20
N MET A 384 41.43 16.84 8.67
CA MET A 384 40.31 16.20 9.35
C MET A 384 39.50 15.29 8.42
N ILE A 385 39.05 14.18 8.98
CA ILE A 385 38.06 13.27 8.39
C ILE A 385 36.77 13.40 9.21
N ILE A 386 35.68 13.82 8.56
CA ILE A 386 34.33 13.77 9.14
C ILE A 386 33.65 12.50 8.65
N ASP A 387 33.17 11.67 9.57
CA ASP A 387 32.52 10.41 9.23
C ASP A 387 31.01 10.52 9.40
N LEU A 388 30.30 10.50 8.27
CA LEU A 388 28.84 10.56 8.19
C LEU A 388 28.25 9.27 7.65
N ARG A 389 29.01 8.17 7.63
CA ARG A 389 28.58 6.89 7.05
C ARG A 389 27.32 6.34 7.74
N ASN A 390 27.09 6.65 9.01
CA ASN A 390 25.88 6.23 9.73
C ASN A 390 24.93 7.39 10.04
N ASN A 391 25.18 8.57 9.47
CA ASN A 391 24.42 9.76 9.82
C ASN A 391 23.08 9.84 9.07
N ILE A 392 21.97 9.69 9.79
CA ILE A 392 20.63 9.64 9.20
C ILE A 392 19.98 11.02 9.03
N GLY A 393 20.73 12.10 9.21
CA GLY A 393 20.25 13.47 9.06
C GLY A 393 19.68 14.05 10.35
N GLY A 394 18.58 14.79 10.25
CA GLY A 394 17.94 15.48 11.37
C GLY A 394 17.59 16.93 11.04
N SER A 395 17.79 17.84 12.00
CA SER A 395 17.52 19.26 11.80
C SER A 395 18.49 19.91 10.84
N ILE A 396 17.99 20.78 9.96
CA ILE A 396 18.80 21.57 9.04
C ILE A 396 19.37 22.85 9.71
N ASN A 397 18.80 23.27 10.84
CA ASN A 397 19.21 24.49 11.55
C ASN A 397 20.71 24.56 11.87
N PRO A 398 21.40 23.48 12.28
CA PRO A 398 22.83 23.54 12.63
C PRO A 398 23.78 23.63 11.43
N ILE A 399 23.31 23.41 10.19
CA ILE A 399 24.17 23.26 9.00
C ILE A 399 25.04 24.50 8.78
N ALA A 400 24.44 25.70 8.81
CA ALA A 400 25.17 26.94 8.60
C ALA A 400 26.30 27.14 9.62
N GLY A 401 26.01 26.85 10.89
CA GLY A 401 26.98 26.94 11.98
C GLY A 401 28.12 25.93 11.83
N LEU A 402 27.81 24.68 11.47
CA LEU A 402 28.83 23.65 11.24
C LEU A 402 29.72 24.01 10.04
N CYS A 403 29.12 24.42 8.91
CA CYS A 403 29.86 24.88 7.73
C CYS A 403 30.82 26.03 8.05
N SER A 404 30.39 27.00 8.86
CA SER A 404 31.22 28.14 9.24
C SER A 404 32.54 27.77 9.91
N TYR A 405 32.63 26.68 10.68
CA TYR A 405 33.91 26.27 11.27
C TYR A 405 34.98 25.98 10.23
N PHE A 406 34.61 25.69 8.98
CA PHE A 406 35.53 25.32 7.90
C PHE A 406 35.95 26.47 6.99
N TYR A 407 35.60 27.70 7.34
CA TYR A 407 36.01 28.91 6.62
C TYR A 407 36.69 29.90 7.55
N ASP A 408 37.45 30.82 6.97
CA ASP A 408 38.18 31.84 7.72
C ASP A 408 37.24 32.95 8.21
N ASP A 409 37.64 33.64 9.27
CA ASP A 409 36.85 34.73 9.84
C ASP A 409 36.69 35.91 8.87
N GLY A 410 35.58 36.64 8.97
CA GLY A 410 35.27 37.79 8.12
C GLY A 410 34.90 37.46 6.67
N THR A 411 34.83 36.18 6.29
CA THR A 411 34.41 35.76 4.94
C THR A 411 32.94 35.33 4.97
N SER A 412 32.05 36.09 4.32
CA SER A 412 30.67 35.63 4.09
C SER A 412 30.62 34.76 2.84
N ILE A 413 30.17 33.52 2.99
CA ILE A 413 30.05 32.55 1.89
C ILE A 413 28.61 32.08 1.83
N VAL A 414 28.03 32.15 0.62
CA VAL A 414 26.74 31.55 0.31
C VAL A 414 26.92 30.04 0.27
N LEU A 415 26.34 29.36 1.25
CA LEU A 415 26.39 27.91 1.42
C LEU A 415 25.42 27.21 0.48
N ASP A 416 24.16 27.67 0.48
CA ASP A 416 23.14 27.20 -0.45
C ASP A 416 22.04 28.26 -0.64
N LYS A 417 21.16 28.03 -1.62
CA LYS A 417 19.91 28.76 -1.77
C LYS A 417 18.75 27.78 -1.76
N LEU A 418 17.82 27.95 -0.82
CA LEU A 418 16.68 27.07 -0.64
C LEU A 418 15.42 27.78 -1.16
N TYR A 419 14.78 27.25 -2.19
CA TYR A 419 13.47 27.74 -2.60
C TYR A 419 12.40 27.12 -1.72
N ASP A 420 11.60 27.95 -1.02
CA ASP A 420 10.40 27.50 -0.30
C ASP A 420 9.17 27.78 -1.16
N ARG A 421 8.53 26.70 -1.60
CA ARG A 421 7.32 26.74 -2.40
C ARG A 421 6.16 27.40 -1.64
N SER A 422 6.08 27.21 -0.32
CA SER A 422 4.98 27.71 0.50
C SER A 422 4.92 29.24 0.52
N SER A 423 6.08 29.90 0.52
CA SER A 423 6.18 31.36 0.51
C SER A 423 6.51 31.94 -0.87
N GLY A 424 6.95 31.11 -1.81
CA GLY A 424 7.47 31.54 -3.11
C GLY A 424 8.80 32.30 -3.01
N THR A 425 9.54 32.14 -1.90
CA THR A 425 10.78 32.89 -1.65
C THR A 425 11.99 31.98 -1.63
N THR A 426 13.14 32.51 -2.04
CA THR A 426 14.43 31.86 -1.86
C THR A 426 15.11 32.35 -0.58
N ILE A 427 15.41 31.41 0.32
CA ILE A 427 16.22 31.63 1.51
C ILE A 427 17.69 31.43 1.11
N VAL A 428 18.55 32.41 1.43
CA VAL A 428 19.99 32.29 1.21
C VAL A 428 20.63 31.79 2.51
N LEU A 429 21.22 30.61 2.47
CA LEU A 429 21.96 30.04 3.58
C LEU A 429 23.41 30.53 3.51
N GLU A 430 23.88 31.22 4.54
CA GLU A 430 25.22 31.81 4.58
C GLU A 430 26.00 31.37 5.82
N THR A 431 27.32 31.48 5.76
CA THR A 431 28.18 31.32 6.93
C THR A 431 27.87 32.35 8.02
N LEU A 432 27.75 31.90 9.26
CA LEU A 432 27.69 32.75 10.44
C LEU A 432 29.00 33.53 10.67
N PRO A 433 28.94 34.83 11.04
CA PRO A 433 30.11 35.66 11.30
C PRO A 433 30.78 35.30 12.64
N GLU A 434 30.00 35.01 13.66
CA GLU A 434 30.50 34.66 14.99
C GLU A 434 30.18 33.19 15.31
N LEU A 435 31.15 32.50 15.93
CA LEU A 435 31.02 31.12 16.38
C LEU A 435 31.54 30.97 17.81
N THR A 436 31.02 29.96 18.50
CA THR A 436 31.66 29.50 19.74
C THR A 436 32.95 28.74 19.39
N GLY A 437 34.04 28.97 20.10
CA GLY A 437 35.31 28.27 19.84
C GLY A 437 36.05 28.75 18.58
N LYS A 438 37.11 28.02 18.21
CA LYS A 438 38.04 28.41 17.13
C LYS A 438 37.58 27.84 15.78
N ARG A 439 37.63 28.63 14.70
CA ARG A 439 37.46 28.12 13.32
C ARG A 439 38.60 27.17 12.94
N TYR A 440 38.30 26.07 12.26
CA TYR A 440 39.28 25.17 11.65
C TYR A 440 40.02 25.87 10.49
N GLY A 441 39.30 26.75 9.79
CA GLY A 441 39.80 27.54 8.67
C GLY A 441 39.72 26.81 7.34
N PHE A 442 39.95 27.54 6.25
CA PHE A 442 39.78 27.03 4.88
C PHE A 442 40.97 26.18 4.38
N GLN A 443 42.18 26.43 4.89
CA GLN A 443 43.43 25.89 4.34
C GLN A 443 43.66 24.39 4.64
N LYS A 444 43.16 23.92 5.78
CA LYS A 444 43.42 22.54 6.24
C LYS A 444 42.59 21.53 5.44
N GLY A 445 43.21 20.39 5.14
CA GLY A 445 42.58 19.29 4.41
C GLY A 445 41.32 18.78 5.13
N LEU A 446 40.25 18.56 4.37
CA LEU A 446 38.97 18.07 4.88
C LEU A 446 38.42 16.98 3.96
N LEU A 447 38.20 15.79 4.51
CA LEU A 447 37.52 14.68 3.85
C LEU A 447 36.23 14.36 4.59
N ILE A 448 35.20 13.95 3.85
CA ILE A 448 33.93 13.50 4.43
C ILE A 448 33.63 12.08 3.94
N LEU A 449 33.27 11.19 4.86
CA LEU A 449 32.93 9.81 4.56
C LEU A 449 31.41 9.65 4.46
N THR A 450 30.94 8.97 3.42
CA THR A 450 29.50 8.74 3.18
C THR A 450 29.17 7.27 2.93
N SER A 451 27.92 6.90 3.20
CA SER A 451 27.35 5.61 2.81
C SER A 451 25.91 5.78 2.30
N LYS A 452 25.27 4.68 1.87
CA LYS A 452 23.83 4.65 1.55
C LYS A 452 22.91 5.04 2.72
N ALA A 453 23.40 5.01 3.95
CA ALA A 453 22.66 5.45 5.15
C ALA A 453 22.76 6.96 5.39
N THR A 454 23.73 7.66 4.77
CA THR A 454 23.86 9.12 4.90
C THR A 454 22.63 9.79 4.30
N ALA A 455 21.84 10.50 5.11
CA ALA A 455 20.52 11.03 4.71
C ALA A 455 20.23 12.46 5.19
N GLY A 456 19.34 13.18 4.50
CA GLY A 456 18.71 14.43 4.97
C GLY A 456 19.72 15.57 5.22
N ALA A 457 19.69 16.19 6.39
CA ALA A 457 20.61 17.28 6.76
C ALA A 457 22.11 16.92 6.57
N ALA A 458 22.48 15.65 6.72
CA ALA A 458 23.84 15.20 6.45
C ALA A 458 24.18 15.24 4.97
N GLU A 459 23.22 14.94 4.10
CA GLU A 459 23.37 15.08 2.65
C GLU A 459 23.50 16.57 2.27
N GLU A 460 22.66 17.46 2.80
CA GLU A 460 22.80 18.89 2.53
C GLU A 460 24.19 19.42 2.94
N PHE A 461 24.69 19.04 4.13
CA PHE A 461 26.06 19.38 4.53
C PHE A 461 27.11 18.83 3.55
N VAL A 462 27.01 17.56 3.16
CA VAL A 462 27.92 16.95 2.17
C VAL A 462 27.83 17.68 0.82
N TYR A 463 26.62 18.04 0.38
CA TYR A 463 26.35 18.73 -0.87
C TYR A 463 27.01 20.10 -0.89
N ILE A 464 26.80 20.91 0.16
CA ILE A 464 27.41 22.24 0.31
C ILE A 464 28.94 22.12 0.27
N MET A 465 29.50 21.24 1.09
CA MET A 465 30.95 21.11 1.23
C MET A 465 31.61 20.58 -0.05
N LYS A 466 30.90 19.73 -0.82
CA LYS A 466 31.31 19.26 -2.14
C LYS A 466 31.22 20.37 -3.19
N LYS A 467 30.06 21.04 -3.30
CA LYS A 467 29.77 22.09 -4.29
C LYS A 467 30.74 23.25 -4.18
N LEU A 468 31.07 23.66 -2.96
CA LEU A 468 32.03 24.73 -2.69
C LEU A 468 33.50 24.29 -2.81
N GLY A 469 33.77 23.02 -3.13
CA GLY A 469 35.12 22.47 -3.23
C GLY A 469 35.88 22.45 -1.89
N ARG A 470 35.17 22.57 -0.76
CA ARG A 470 35.79 22.64 0.57
C ARG A 470 36.21 21.27 1.08
N ALA A 471 35.48 20.21 0.73
CA ALA A 471 35.77 18.86 1.19
C ALA A 471 35.81 17.83 0.06
N MET A 472 36.69 16.85 0.19
CA MET A 472 36.71 15.67 -0.67
C MET A 472 35.85 14.55 -0.06
N ILE A 473 34.75 14.23 -0.73
CA ILE A 473 33.83 13.14 -0.36
C ILE A 473 34.35 11.77 -0.81
N VAL A 474 34.38 10.79 0.10
CA VAL A 474 34.87 9.41 -0.12
C VAL A 474 33.86 8.40 0.45
N GLY A 475 33.48 7.39 -0.34
CA GLY A 475 32.58 6.33 0.13
C GLY A 475 31.54 5.93 -0.90
N GLU A 476 30.32 5.65 -0.45
CA GLU A 476 29.20 5.28 -1.33
C GLU A 476 28.31 6.50 -1.64
N PRO A 477 27.54 6.46 -2.74
CA PRO A 477 26.42 7.38 -2.94
C PRO A 477 25.50 7.42 -1.72
N THR A 478 25.08 8.63 -1.35
CA THR A 478 24.16 8.86 -0.21
C THR A 478 22.73 8.42 -0.52
N ASN A 479 21.82 8.53 0.44
CA ASN A 479 20.48 7.94 0.36
C ASN A 479 19.58 8.55 -0.73
N GLY A 480 19.71 9.85 -0.99
CA GLY A 480 18.77 10.63 -1.78
C GLY A 480 17.48 10.89 -1.01
N SER A 481 17.59 11.42 0.22
CA SER A 481 16.45 11.90 0.98
C SER A 481 15.98 13.26 0.46
N CYS A 482 15.26 14.03 1.26
CA CYS A 482 14.76 15.36 0.93
C CYS A 482 15.05 16.35 2.07
N GLN A 483 14.77 17.62 1.80
CA GLN A 483 14.57 18.62 2.84
C GLN A 483 13.38 18.24 3.75
N PRO A 484 13.40 18.59 5.06
CA PRO A 484 12.34 18.25 5.99
C PRO A 484 10.93 18.60 5.47
N PRO A 485 10.05 17.61 5.26
CA PRO A 485 8.74 17.87 4.68
C PRO A 485 7.79 18.51 5.69
N LYS A 486 6.81 19.27 5.18
CA LYS A 486 5.65 19.71 5.96
C LYS A 486 4.56 18.65 5.88
N THR A 487 3.82 18.49 6.98
CA THR A 487 2.70 17.53 7.05
C THR A 487 1.39 18.28 6.95
N PHE A 488 0.54 17.86 6.02
CA PHE A 488 -0.76 18.48 5.76
C PHE A 488 -1.88 17.49 6.08
N GLN A 489 -2.91 17.95 6.78
CA GLN A 489 -4.09 17.14 7.08
C GLN A 489 -5.02 17.07 5.87
N LEU A 490 -5.55 15.88 5.58
CA LEU A 490 -6.48 15.66 4.48
C LEU A 490 -7.93 15.70 5.00
N GLY A 491 -8.52 16.90 5.00
CA GLY A 491 -9.89 17.14 5.49
C GLY A 491 -10.03 16.95 7.01
N ASP A 492 -11.23 16.65 7.49
CA ASP A 492 -11.53 16.50 8.94
C ASP A 492 -11.04 15.18 9.55
N ARG A 493 -10.00 14.55 9.00
CA ARG A 493 -9.68 13.13 9.23
C ARG A 493 -8.23 12.90 9.66
N ASP A 494 -7.99 11.75 10.29
CA ASP A 494 -6.68 11.29 10.75
C ASP A 494 -5.76 10.78 9.62
N VAL A 495 -5.83 11.38 8.42
CA VAL A 495 -4.97 11.04 7.29
C VAL A 495 -4.19 12.28 6.89
N PHE A 496 -2.88 12.12 6.72
CA PHE A 496 -1.97 13.23 6.44
C PHE A 496 -1.09 12.91 5.23
N VAL A 497 -0.64 13.95 4.54
CA VAL A 497 0.36 13.84 3.48
C VAL A 497 1.61 14.61 3.89
N SER A 498 2.77 13.97 3.74
CA SER A 498 4.07 14.59 3.95
C SER A 498 4.57 15.12 2.61
N ILE A 499 4.79 16.43 2.51
CA ILE A 499 5.17 17.11 1.27
C ILE A 499 6.47 17.89 1.51
N PRO A 500 7.56 17.57 0.79
CA PRO A 500 8.74 18.42 0.72
C PRO A 500 8.38 19.75 0.06
N VAL A 501 8.42 20.83 0.84
CA VAL A 501 8.05 22.17 0.35
C VAL A 501 9.26 23.03 0.01
N THR A 502 10.45 22.57 0.35
CA THR A 502 11.72 23.25 0.06
C THR A 502 12.62 22.37 -0.78
N HIS A 503 13.43 23.00 -1.63
CA HIS A 503 14.51 22.31 -2.32
C HIS A 503 15.73 23.24 -2.47
N SER A 504 16.91 22.62 -2.51
CA SER A 504 18.19 23.25 -2.82
C SER A 504 18.24 23.75 -4.26
N GLU A 505 19.00 24.82 -4.51
CA GLU A 505 19.11 25.45 -5.83
C GLU A 505 19.74 24.51 -6.86
N THR A 506 19.05 24.34 -8.00
CA THR A 506 19.36 23.39 -9.08
C THR A 506 20.01 24.04 -10.31
N THR A 507 20.30 25.34 -10.25
CA THR A 507 20.83 26.10 -11.41
C THR A 507 22.22 25.65 -11.86
N GLN A 508 22.99 24.98 -10.98
CA GLN A 508 24.33 24.47 -11.27
C GLN A 508 24.39 22.94 -11.44
N GLY A 509 23.23 22.26 -11.49
CA GLY A 509 23.16 20.81 -11.60
C GLY A 509 21.97 20.23 -10.86
N PRO A 510 21.75 18.90 -10.97
CA PRO A 510 20.67 18.24 -10.25
C PRO A 510 20.83 18.45 -8.73
N ALA A 511 19.69 18.65 -8.05
CA ALA A 511 19.62 18.69 -6.61
C ALA A 511 20.13 17.36 -6.00
N TRP A 512 20.52 17.39 -4.73
CA TRP A 512 20.87 16.16 -4.01
C TRP A 512 19.62 15.38 -3.59
N GLU A 513 18.47 16.08 -3.49
CA GLU A 513 17.21 15.50 -3.09
C GLU A 513 16.72 14.43 -4.08
N GLY A 514 16.27 13.29 -3.57
CA GLY A 514 15.82 12.13 -4.34
C GLY A 514 16.95 11.31 -4.99
N ALA A 515 18.02 11.95 -5.46
CA ALA A 515 19.13 11.29 -6.16
C ALA A 515 20.28 10.86 -5.24
N GLY A 516 20.54 11.64 -4.19
CA GLY A 516 21.72 11.52 -3.35
C GLY A 516 22.96 12.13 -3.99
N ILE A 517 24.09 12.01 -3.29
CA ILE A 517 25.34 12.66 -3.63
C ILE A 517 26.36 11.59 -3.98
N THR A 518 26.80 11.58 -5.23
CA THR A 518 27.90 10.72 -5.68
C THR A 518 29.23 11.23 -5.09
N PRO A 519 30.02 10.41 -4.38
CA PRO A 519 31.33 10.81 -3.87
C PRO A 519 32.33 11.13 -4.98
N HIS A 520 33.42 11.85 -4.66
CA HIS A 520 34.52 12.02 -5.61
C HIS A 520 35.29 10.72 -5.81
N ILE A 521 35.41 9.93 -4.75
CA ILE A 521 36.06 8.62 -4.75
C ILE A 521 35.05 7.60 -4.25
N ILE A 522 34.57 6.77 -5.17
CA ILE A 522 33.57 5.75 -4.90
C ILE A 522 34.26 4.48 -4.42
N VAL A 523 34.01 4.11 -3.16
CA VAL A 523 34.50 2.88 -2.51
C VAL A 523 33.43 2.38 -1.55
N SER A 524 33.55 1.13 -1.07
CA SER A 524 32.58 0.65 -0.07
C SER A 524 32.66 1.48 1.21
N ALA A 525 31.55 1.58 1.94
CA ALA A 525 31.52 2.33 3.20
C ALA A 525 32.59 1.82 4.20
N ASN A 526 32.89 0.53 4.18
CA ASN A 526 33.90 -0.10 5.04
C ASN A 526 35.34 0.32 4.67
N GLU A 527 35.63 0.57 3.40
CA GLU A 527 36.95 0.95 2.91
C GLU A 527 37.21 2.46 2.99
N ALA A 528 36.14 3.27 3.04
CA ALA A 528 36.20 4.73 2.93
C ALA A 528 37.20 5.39 3.89
N LEU A 529 37.26 4.94 5.15
CA LEU A 529 38.18 5.49 6.15
C LEU A 529 39.65 5.24 5.80
N ASN A 530 39.98 4.02 5.36
CA ASN A 530 41.37 3.68 5.01
C ASN A 530 41.81 4.45 3.77
N VAL A 531 40.94 4.55 2.77
CA VAL A 531 41.19 5.33 1.55
C VAL A 531 41.39 6.81 1.89
N ALA A 532 40.57 7.38 2.77
CA ALA A 532 40.71 8.76 3.21
C ALA A 532 42.05 9.03 3.92
N LYS A 533 42.49 8.11 4.79
CA LYS A 533 43.81 8.17 5.44
C LYS A 533 44.94 8.16 4.40
N ASP A 534 44.91 7.24 3.45
CA ASP A 534 45.93 7.12 2.42
C ASP A 534 46.03 8.38 1.54
N LEU A 535 44.90 9.00 1.22
CA LEU A 535 44.84 10.24 0.44
C LEU A 535 45.52 11.40 1.18
N LEU A 536 45.23 11.55 2.48
CA LEU A 536 45.84 12.59 3.30
C LEU A 536 47.35 12.37 3.48
N LEU A 537 47.79 11.14 3.70
CA LEU A 537 49.22 10.81 3.82
C LEU A 537 49.99 11.13 2.53
N LYS A 538 49.41 10.82 1.37
CA LYS A 538 49.98 11.19 0.05
C LYS A 538 50.03 12.70 -0.12
N HIS A 539 48.97 13.42 0.28
CA HIS A 539 48.93 14.87 0.20
C HIS A 539 50.04 15.53 1.04
N PHE A 540 50.21 15.10 2.30
CA PHE A 540 51.27 15.60 3.18
C PHE A 540 52.67 15.28 2.66
N SER A 541 52.85 14.15 1.97
CA SER A 541 54.15 13.77 1.39
C SER A 541 54.52 14.65 0.19
N ASN A 542 53.54 15.20 -0.52
CA ASN A 542 53.76 16.09 -1.67
C ASN A 542 53.94 17.57 -1.28
N GLN A 543 53.72 17.92 -0.01
CA GLN A 543 53.89 19.28 0.52
C GLN A 543 55.22 19.50 1.27
N LYS A 544 55.98 18.43 1.52
CA LYS A 544 57.35 18.47 2.03
C LYS A 544 58.34 18.49 0.88
#